data_AF-A0A7H8TIV5-F1
#
_entry.id   AF-A0A7H8TIV5-F1
#
_cell.length_a   1.000
_cell.length_b   1.000
_cell.length_c   1.000
_cell.angle_alpha   90.00
_cell.angle_beta   90.00
_cell.angle_gamma   90.00
#
_symmetry.space_group_name_H-M   'P 1'
#
loop_
_entity.id
_entity.type
_entity.pdbx_description
1 polymer ?
#
loop_
_entity_poly.entity_id
_entity_poly.type
_entity_poly.pdbx_seq_one_letter_code
_entity_poly.pdbx_strand_id
1 'polypeptide(L)'
;MVNTDRVEDLHANEAPPAPGPATPAEWDALITEWDEIRQGYHLGDTPGTVLACARSLEASLAAGGPDTALWTFGLVLIGPYVIYAHPDPAAEAHVLKAMAAVERTLGQADCGHDEHPCDDMPDDDELDNLRYLLETLARPERGADDDGDGSSADGESDDWFAGGITREVWACPRNLAGFARAFSEG
;
A
#
# COMPACT_ATOMS: atom_id res chain seq x y z
N MET A 1 -44.72 -3.81 -17.79
CA MET A 1 -43.66 -2.78 -17.93
C MET A 1 -43.74 -1.89 -16.71
N VAL A 2 -42.90 -2.15 -15.73
CA VAL A 2 -42.74 -1.31 -14.53
C VAL A 2 -41.30 -0.80 -14.58
N ASN A 3 -41.13 0.51 -14.53
CA ASN A 3 -39.88 1.23 -14.71
C ASN A 3 -38.83 0.80 -13.67
N THR A 4 -37.71 0.26 -14.16
CA THR A 4 -36.50 -0.05 -13.40
C THR A 4 -35.53 1.12 -13.54
N ASP A 5 -35.84 2.25 -12.90
CA ASP A 5 -34.96 3.43 -12.92
C ASP A 5 -35.03 4.10 -11.55
N ARG A 6 -34.45 3.43 -10.53
CA ARG A 6 -34.25 4.01 -9.19
C ARG A 6 -33.29 3.21 -8.30
N VAL A 7 -32.17 2.74 -8.82
CA VAL A 7 -31.12 2.09 -7.98
C VAL A 7 -29.73 2.70 -8.16
N GLU A 8 -29.59 3.73 -8.99
CA GLU A 8 -28.28 4.34 -9.28
C GLU A 8 -28.19 5.77 -8.73
N ASP A 9 -28.31 5.98 -7.41
CA ASP A 9 -27.93 7.28 -6.81
C ASP A 9 -27.78 7.26 -5.28
N LEU A 10 -27.06 6.27 -4.73
CA LEU A 10 -26.73 6.24 -3.29
C LEU A 10 -25.22 6.22 -2.99
N HIS A 11 -24.36 6.17 -4.00
CA HIS A 11 -22.90 6.24 -3.83
C HIS A 11 -22.32 7.63 -4.08
N ALA A 12 -23.12 8.61 -4.50
CA ALA A 12 -22.64 9.95 -4.88
C ALA A 12 -22.57 10.96 -3.73
N ASN A 13 -22.94 10.56 -2.50
CA ASN A 13 -23.01 11.47 -1.35
C ASN A 13 -22.00 11.15 -0.26
N GLU A 14 -20.84 10.64 -0.67
CA GLU A 14 -19.71 10.46 0.20
C GLU A 14 -18.81 11.67 0.07
N ALA A 15 -18.50 12.32 1.20
CA ALA A 15 -17.55 13.42 1.20
C ALA A 15 -16.26 12.95 0.52
N PRO A 16 -15.61 13.79 -0.31
CA PRO A 16 -14.31 13.45 -0.86
C PRO A 16 -13.40 13.00 0.29
N PRO A 17 -12.57 11.95 0.09
CA PRO A 17 -11.67 11.49 1.12
C PRO A 17 -10.89 12.69 1.66
N ALA A 18 -10.65 12.69 2.98
CA ALA A 18 -9.77 13.68 3.57
C ALA A 18 -8.46 13.71 2.75
N PRO A 19 -7.84 14.89 2.55
CA PRO A 19 -6.55 14.93 1.88
C PRO A 19 -5.60 13.97 2.60
N GLY A 20 -4.91 13.14 1.82
CA GLY A 20 -3.92 12.21 2.34
C GLY A 20 -2.75 12.94 3.04
N PRO A 21 -1.83 12.20 3.67
CA PRO A 21 -0.63 12.78 4.27
C PRO A 21 0.09 13.69 3.27
N ALA A 22 0.43 14.91 3.70
CA ALA A 22 1.12 15.90 2.89
C ALA A 22 2.58 16.10 3.32
N THR A 23 2.97 15.53 4.46
CA THR A 23 4.29 15.68 5.05
C THR A 23 4.87 14.32 5.45
N PRO A 24 6.21 14.19 5.53
CA PRO A 24 6.85 12.95 6.00
C PRO A 24 6.39 12.52 7.39
N ALA A 25 6.12 13.46 8.30
CA ALA A 25 5.66 13.14 9.66
C ALA A 25 4.23 12.56 9.69
N GLU A 26 3.35 13.02 8.79
CA GLU A 26 2.01 12.43 8.65
C GLU A 26 2.08 11.03 8.04
N TRP A 27 3.01 10.81 7.10
CA TRP A 27 3.31 9.47 6.58
C TRP A 27 3.87 8.55 7.67
N ASP A 28 4.81 9.01 8.49
CA ASP A 28 5.37 8.23 9.60
C ASP A 28 4.28 7.77 10.58
N ALA A 29 3.33 8.66 10.89
CA ALA A 29 2.20 8.35 11.77
C ALA A 29 1.28 7.28 11.15
N LEU A 30 0.96 7.41 9.86
CA LEU A 30 0.12 6.44 9.16
C LEU A 30 0.82 5.08 8.99
N ILE A 31 2.12 5.06 8.72
CA ILE A 31 2.92 3.82 8.66
C ILE A 31 2.92 3.12 10.01
N THR A 32 3.01 3.88 11.10
CA THR A 32 2.89 3.33 12.46
C THR A 32 1.51 2.71 12.68
N GLU A 33 0.43 3.39 12.26
CA GLU A 33 -0.93 2.86 12.36
C GLU A 33 -1.11 1.56 11.54
N TRP A 34 -0.56 1.48 10.32
CA TRP A 34 -0.58 0.26 9.53
C TRP A 34 0.17 -0.91 10.19
N ASP A 35 1.34 -0.66 10.78
CA ASP A 35 2.09 -1.69 11.49
C ASP A 35 1.34 -2.16 12.75
N GLU A 36 0.69 -1.25 13.48
CA GLU A 36 -0.18 -1.61 14.61
C GLU A 36 -1.35 -2.50 14.16
N ILE A 37 -2.02 -2.17 13.06
CA ILE A 37 -3.11 -2.99 12.48
C ILE A 37 -2.59 -4.39 12.12
N ARG A 38 -1.45 -4.47 11.43
CA ARG A 38 -0.82 -5.74 11.03
C ARG A 38 -0.50 -6.62 12.24
N GLN A 39 -0.01 -6.02 13.32
CA GLN A 39 0.32 -6.73 14.57
C GLN A 39 -0.91 -7.11 15.41
N GLY A 40 -2.12 -6.75 14.98
CA GLY A 40 -3.37 -7.05 15.69
C GLY A 40 -3.77 -6.02 16.74
N TYR A 41 -3.10 -4.86 16.80
CA TYR A 41 -3.46 -3.76 17.69
C TYR A 41 -4.56 -2.90 17.06
N HIS A 42 -5.81 -3.34 17.22
CA HIS A 42 -6.99 -2.69 16.63
C HIS A 42 -7.59 -1.63 17.56
N LEU A 43 -6.85 -0.54 17.81
CA LEU A 43 -7.40 0.60 18.55
C LEU A 43 -8.22 1.49 17.61
N GLY A 44 -9.46 1.80 18.00
CA GLY A 44 -10.32 2.72 17.25
C GLY A 44 -11.14 2.06 16.13
N ASP A 45 -11.37 2.80 15.04
CA ASP A 45 -12.17 2.36 13.89
C ASP A 45 -11.25 1.85 12.76
N THR A 46 -10.61 0.70 12.99
CA THR A 46 -9.70 0.10 12.01
C THR A 46 -10.36 -0.15 10.65
N PRO A 47 -11.60 -0.69 10.54
CA PRO A 47 -12.29 -0.80 9.24
C PRO A 47 -12.45 0.55 8.53
N GLY A 48 -12.76 1.62 9.26
CA GLY A 48 -12.80 2.98 8.74
C GLY A 48 -11.46 3.45 8.19
N THR A 49 -10.36 3.20 8.91
CA THR A 49 -8.99 3.50 8.42
C THR A 49 -8.68 2.74 7.13
N VAL A 50 -8.96 1.43 7.07
CA VAL A 50 -8.73 0.62 5.87
C VAL A 50 -9.49 1.16 4.66
N LEU A 51 -10.77 1.49 4.85
CA LEU A 51 -11.60 2.07 3.80
C LEU A 51 -11.07 3.43 3.32
N ALA A 52 -10.59 4.28 4.24
CA ALA A 52 -9.97 5.56 3.90
C ALA A 52 -8.67 5.39 3.10
N CYS A 53 -7.85 4.39 3.43
CA CYS A 53 -6.63 4.07 2.70
C CYS A 53 -6.93 3.62 1.27
N ALA A 54 -7.93 2.75 1.07
CA ALA A 54 -8.35 2.31 -0.25
C ALA A 54 -8.86 3.47 -1.13
N ARG A 55 -9.63 4.41 -0.57
CA ARG A 55 -10.04 5.63 -1.30
C ARG A 55 -8.87 6.53 -1.66
N SER A 56 -7.90 6.65 -0.76
CA SER A 56 -6.70 7.46 -1.00
C SER A 56 -5.83 6.83 -2.10
N LEU A 57 -5.75 5.50 -2.17
CA LEU A 57 -5.14 4.79 -3.28
C LEU A 57 -5.86 5.07 -4.60
N GLU A 58 -7.19 4.95 -4.65
CA GLU A 58 -7.96 5.24 -5.87
C GLU A 58 -7.75 6.69 -6.34
N ALA A 59 -7.75 7.65 -5.43
CA ALA A 59 -7.52 9.06 -5.74
C ALA A 59 -6.09 9.32 -6.24
N SER A 60 -5.08 8.73 -5.59
CA SER A 60 -3.67 8.88 -5.98
C SER A 60 -3.41 8.24 -7.35
N LEU A 61 -3.96 7.05 -7.59
CA LEU A 61 -3.87 6.35 -8.88
C LEU A 61 -4.52 7.18 -10.00
N ALA A 62 -5.70 7.75 -9.77
CA ALA A 62 -6.39 8.59 -10.76
C ALA A 62 -5.61 9.88 -11.08
N ALA A 63 -4.89 10.43 -10.11
CA ALA A 63 -4.03 11.59 -10.30
C ALA A 63 -2.67 11.26 -10.93
N GLY A 64 -2.28 9.98 -11.00
CA GLY A 64 -0.91 9.57 -11.32
C GLY A 64 0.10 10.09 -10.29
N GLY A 65 -0.33 10.19 -9.03
CA GLY A 65 0.42 10.81 -7.95
C GLY A 65 1.61 9.95 -7.48
N PRO A 66 2.71 10.58 -7.01
CA PRO A 66 3.88 9.87 -6.52
C PRO A 66 3.58 8.99 -5.30
N ASP A 67 2.51 9.31 -4.56
CA ASP A 67 2.10 8.59 -3.35
C ASP A 67 1.43 7.23 -3.65
N THR A 68 1.15 6.91 -4.91
CA THR A 68 0.51 5.64 -5.30
C THR A 68 1.28 4.44 -4.75
N ALA A 69 2.61 4.51 -4.73
CA ALA A 69 3.46 3.47 -4.16
C ALA A 69 3.23 3.30 -2.65
N LEU A 70 3.25 4.40 -1.88
CA LEU A 70 3.02 4.38 -0.43
C LEU A 70 1.66 3.79 -0.07
N TRP A 71 0.61 4.20 -0.77
CA TRP A 71 -0.73 3.66 -0.54
C TRP A 71 -0.85 2.18 -0.91
N THR A 72 -0.25 1.76 -2.03
CA THR A 72 -0.27 0.35 -2.45
C THR A 72 0.42 -0.53 -1.42
N PHE A 73 1.65 -0.17 -1.03
CA PHE A 73 2.42 -0.94 -0.05
C PHE A 73 1.83 -0.88 1.35
N GLY A 74 1.20 0.24 1.73
CA GLY A 74 0.46 0.34 2.99
C GLY A 74 -0.70 -0.66 3.05
N LEU A 75 -1.47 -0.80 1.97
CA LEU A 75 -2.52 -1.81 1.89
C LEU A 75 -1.96 -3.23 1.90
N VAL A 76 -0.85 -3.50 1.20
CA VAL A 76 -0.16 -4.80 1.27
C VAL A 76 0.24 -5.13 2.71
N LEU A 77 0.80 -4.17 3.46
CA LEU A 77 1.22 -4.35 4.85
C LEU A 77 0.07 -4.79 5.76
N ILE A 78 -1.13 -4.20 5.57
CA ILE A 78 -2.33 -4.57 6.34
C ILE A 78 -3.17 -5.67 5.67
N GLY A 79 -2.70 -6.27 4.57
CA GLY A 79 -3.40 -7.30 3.82
C GLY A 79 -3.83 -8.50 4.66
N PRO A 80 -2.99 -9.06 5.54
CA PRO A 80 -3.39 -10.15 6.42
C PRO A 80 -4.60 -9.82 7.30
N TYR A 81 -4.70 -8.58 7.78
CA TYR A 81 -5.89 -8.12 8.53
C TYR A 81 -7.13 -8.08 7.62
N VAL A 82 -7.00 -7.55 6.42
CA VAL A 82 -8.14 -7.44 5.48
C VAL A 82 -8.62 -8.81 5.01
N ILE A 83 -7.71 -9.69 4.60
CA ILE A 83 -8.01 -10.96 3.93
C ILE A 83 -8.32 -12.07 4.92
N TYR A 84 -7.61 -12.17 6.06
CA TYR A 84 -7.78 -13.31 6.98
C TYR A 84 -8.63 -12.99 8.20
N ALA A 85 -8.64 -11.73 8.69
CA ALA A 85 -9.48 -11.37 9.82
C ALA A 85 -10.93 -11.04 9.42
N HIS A 86 -11.18 -10.78 8.12
CA HIS A 86 -12.49 -10.39 7.56
C HIS A 86 -13.23 -9.37 8.43
N PRO A 87 -12.62 -8.20 8.72
CA PRO A 87 -13.10 -7.30 9.75
C PRO A 87 -14.39 -6.58 9.35
N ASP A 88 -14.54 -6.28 8.06
CA ASP A 88 -15.71 -5.66 7.48
C ASP A 88 -15.81 -5.98 5.97
N PRO A 89 -16.92 -6.56 5.48
CA PRO A 89 -17.05 -6.93 4.07
C PRO A 89 -17.04 -5.76 3.09
N ALA A 90 -17.47 -4.56 3.51
CA ALA A 90 -17.50 -3.40 2.62
C ALA A 90 -16.10 -2.80 2.46
N ALA A 91 -15.32 -2.72 3.54
CA ALA A 91 -13.92 -2.33 3.50
C ALA A 91 -13.10 -3.33 2.66
N GLU A 92 -13.26 -4.62 2.88
CA GLU A 92 -12.59 -5.69 2.10
C GLU A 92 -12.89 -5.55 0.59
N ALA A 93 -14.16 -5.48 0.22
CA ALA A 93 -14.55 -5.33 -1.19
C ALA A 93 -13.98 -4.05 -1.83
N HIS A 94 -13.86 -2.97 -1.06
CA HIS A 94 -13.29 -1.72 -1.57
C HIS A 94 -11.76 -1.80 -1.74
N VAL A 95 -11.05 -2.45 -0.82
CA VAL A 95 -9.61 -2.69 -0.94
C VAL A 95 -9.31 -3.56 -2.16
N LEU A 96 -10.02 -4.67 -2.34
CA LEU A 96 -9.85 -5.56 -3.50
C LEU A 96 -10.13 -4.81 -4.82
N LYS A 97 -11.16 -3.96 -4.85
CA LYS A 97 -11.44 -3.11 -6.00
C LYS A 97 -10.30 -2.13 -6.29
N ALA A 98 -9.73 -1.48 -5.27
CA ALA A 98 -8.63 -0.54 -5.42
C ALA A 98 -7.35 -1.24 -5.92
N MET A 99 -7.00 -2.39 -5.35
CA MET A 99 -5.84 -3.18 -5.77
C MET A 99 -5.98 -3.70 -7.20
N ALA A 100 -7.16 -4.21 -7.58
CA ALA A 100 -7.45 -4.57 -8.97
C ALA A 100 -7.39 -3.36 -9.93
N ALA A 101 -7.63 -2.13 -9.45
CA ALA A 101 -7.45 -0.93 -10.24
C ALA A 101 -5.97 -0.60 -10.46
N VAL A 102 -5.13 -0.76 -9.43
CA VAL A 102 -3.66 -0.63 -9.56
C VAL A 102 -3.13 -1.62 -10.59
N GLU A 103 -3.45 -2.90 -10.45
CA GLU A 103 -3.02 -3.95 -11.38
C GLU A 103 -3.40 -3.62 -12.83
N ARG A 104 -4.68 -3.28 -13.06
CA ARG A 104 -5.18 -2.99 -14.42
C ARG A 104 -4.54 -1.75 -15.03
N THR A 105 -4.32 -0.71 -14.23
CA THR A 105 -3.84 0.58 -14.71
C THR A 105 -2.33 0.56 -14.95
N LEU A 106 -1.58 -0.07 -14.04
CA LEU A 106 -0.12 -0.05 -14.05
C LEU A 106 0.49 -1.30 -14.68
N GLY A 107 -0.22 -2.43 -14.70
CA GLY A 107 0.29 -3.71 -15.22
C GLY A 107 0.49 -3.77 -16.74
N GLN A 108 0.09 -2.72 -17.46
CA GLN A 108 0.37 -2.56 -18.90
C GLN A 108 1.45 -1.52 -19.19
N ALA A 109 2.01 -0.87 -18.16
CA ALA A 109 3.06 0.12 -18.35
C ALA A 109 4.42 -0.57 -18.50
N ASP A 110 5.14 -0.21 -19.55
CA ASP A 110 6.53 -0.64 -19.75
C ASP A 110 7.45 0.06 -18.75
N CYS A 111 8.42 -0.69 -18.20
CA CYS A 111 9.50 -0.17 -17.38
C CYS A 111 10.84 -0.75 -17.86
N GLY A 112 11.92 0.01 -17.70
CA GLY A 112 13.26 -0.36 -18.17
C GLY A 112 14.14 -1.04 -17.14
N HIS A 113 13.57 -1.51 -16.03
CA HIS A 113 14.32 -2.20 -14.97
C HIS A 113 14.47 -3.68 -15.34
N ASP A 114 15.63 -4.25 -15.06
CA ASP A 114 15.94 -5.66 -15.38
C ASP A 114 15.35 -6.63 -14.33
N GLU A 115 15.09 -6.16 -13.10
CA GLU A 115 14.65 -6.95 -11.96
C GLU A 115 13.55 -6.21 -11.17
N HIS A 116 12.62 -6.98 -10.61
CA HIS A 116 11.43 -6.49 -9.92
C HIS A 116 11.16 -7.31 -8.65
N PRO A 117 11.13 -6.69 -7.46
CA PRO A 117 10.68 -7.34 -6.23
C PRO A 117 9.36 -8.11 -6.32
N CYS A 118 8.43 -7.71 -7.20
CA CYS A 118 7.18 -8.44 -7.36
C CYS A 118 7.32 -9.78 -8.10
N ASP A 119 8.46 -10.09 -8.70
CA ASP A 119 8.70 -11.36 -9.42
C ASP A 119 9.02 -12.50 -8.43
N ASP A 120 9.63 -12.18 -7.28
CA ASP A 120 9.88 -13.08 -6.15
C ASP A 120 9.18 -12.51 -4.90
N MET A 121 7.87 -12.72 -4.82
CA MET A 121 7.03 -12.15 -3.75
C MET A 121 7.52 -12.60 -2.37
N PRO A 122 7.63 -11.67 -1.40
CA PRO A 122 8.10 -12.01 -0.08
C PRO A 122 7.15 -12.96 0.67
N ASP A 123 7.72 -13.91 1.41
CA ASP A 123 6.99 -14.74 2.39
C ASP A 123 6.48 -13.86 3.55
N ASP A 124 5.50 -14.36 4.32
CA ASP A 124 4.88 -13.61 5.44
C ASP A 124 5.91 -13.04 6.44
N ASP A 125 7.00 -13.77 6.69
CA ASP A 125 8.10 -13.36 7.59
C ASP A 125 8.91 -12.17 7.02
N GLU A 126 8.92 -11.99 5.69
CA GLU A 126 9.63 -10.89 5.04
C GLU A 126 8.79 -9.60 5.01
N LEU A 127 7.48 -9.67 5.27
CA LEU A 127 6.61 -8.48 5.40
C LEU A 127 7.03 -7.56 6.57
N ASP A 128 7.80 -8.05 7.54
CA ASP A 128 8.39 -7.20 8.59
C ASP A 128 9.31 -6.10 7.99
N ASN A 129 9.95 -6.35 6.85
CA ASN A 129 10.79 -5.38 6.14
C ASN A 129 9.98 -4.36 5.32
N LEU A 130 8.70 -4.64 5.03
CA LEU A 130 7.84 -3.76 4.23
C LEU A 130 7.58 -2.42 4.94
N ARG A 131 7.56 -2.41 6.28
CA ARG A 131 7.48 -1.15 7.05
C ARG A 131 8.69 -0.26 6.78
N TYR A 132 9.90 -0.83 6.77
CA TYR A 132 11.12 -0.07 6.52
C TYR A 132 11.17 0.50 5.10
N LEU A 133 10.66 -0.25 4.11
CA LEU A 133 10.45 0.24 2.75
C LEU A 133 9.53 1.48 2.73
N LEU A 134 8.40 1.42 3.43
CA LEU A 134 7.44 2.54 3.48
C LEU A 134 8.06 3.79 4.10
N GLU A 135 8.78 3.67 5.21
CA GLU A 135 9.48 4.79 5.85
C GLU A 135 10.53 5.41 4.91
N THR A 136 11.21 4.57 4.14
CA THR A 136 12.19 4.96 3.13
C THR A 136 11.56 5.69 1.96
N LEU A 137 10.41 5.22 1.46
CA LEU A 137 9.65 5.87 0.38
C LEU A 137 9.06 7.22 0.83
N ALA A 138 8.61 7.32 2.08
CA ALA A 138 8.03 8.55 2.64
C ALA A 138 9.06 9.67 2.89
N ARG A 139 10.36 9.32 2.88
CA ARG A 139 11.46 10.24 3.18
C ARG A 139 12.50 10.30 2.03
N PRO A 140 12.14 10.90 0.89
CA PRO A 140 13.05 10.98 -0.26
C PRO A 140 14.36 11.75 0.04
N GLU A 141 14.34 12.67 1.01
CA GLU A 141 15.48 13.51 1.39
C GLU A 141 16.52 12.78 2.26
N ARG A 142 16.16 11.64 2.85
CA ARG A 142 17.12 10.71 3.43
C ARG A 142 17.86 10.06 2.26
N GLY A 143 19.01 10.59 1.86
CA GLY A 143 19.80 10.00 0.79
C GLY A 143 20.25 8.58 1.14
N ALA A 144 20.68 7.80 0.15
CA ALA A 144 21.30 6.48 0.34
C ALA A 144 22.59 6.53 1.20
N ASP A 145 23.05 7.73 1.58
CA ASP A 145 24.22 7.99 2.44
C ASP A 145 23.83 8.29 3.90
N ASP A 146 22.54 8.39 4.26
CA ASP A 146 22.08 8.45 5.65
C ASP A 146 21.91 7.01 6.16
N ASP A 147 23.05 6.31 6.29
CA ASP A 147 23.17 5.12 7.10
C ASP A 147 22.80 5.53 8.52
N GLY A 148 21.52 5.40 8.86
CA GLY A 148 21.06 5.55 10.23
C GLY A 148 21.93 4.66 11.12
N ASP A 149 22.58 5.27 12.11
CA ASP A 149 23.22 4.56 13.22
C ASP A 149 22.15 3.70 13.91
N GLY A 150 22.04 2.48 13.41
CA GLY A 150 21.01 1.52 13.72
C GLY A 150 21.46 0.13 13.28
N SER A 151 22.76 -0.15 13.37
CA SER A 151 23.24 -1.53 13.50
C SER A 151 22.64 -2.10 14.77
N SER A 152 21.44 -2.68 14.65
CA SER A 152 20.99 -3.70 15.57
C SER A 152 21.97 -4.85 15.38
N ALA A 153 22.93 -4.94 16.30
CA ALA A 153 23.74 -6.12 16.45
C ALA A 153 22.80 -7.33 16.55
N ASP A 154 23.11 -8.36 15.76
CA ASP A 154 22.56 -9.72 15.80
C ASP A 154 21.53 -10.02 14.67
N GLY A 155 22.05 -10.56 13.56
CA GLY A 155 21.26 -11.25 12.53
C GLY A 155 21.39 -10.59 11.15
N GLU A 156 21.61 -11.39 10.13
CA GLU A 156 21.56 -10.98 8.71
C GLU A 156 20.26 -10.18 8.48
N SER A 157 20.33 -8.85 8.41
CA SER A 157 19.18 -8.09 7.95
C SER A 157 19.13 -8.33 6.45
N ASP A 158 18.12 -9.06 5.99
CA ASP A 158 17.65 -9.02 4.61
C ASP A 158 17.16 -7.60 4.32
N ASP A 159 18.10 -6.66 4.27
CA ASP A 159 17.85 -5.30 3.86
C ASP A 159 17.42 -5.41 2.40
N TRP A 160 16.12 -5.22 2.17
CA TRP A 160 15.51 -5.22 0.85
C TRP A 160 16.17 -4.21 -0.11
N PHE A 161 16.99 -3.29 0.41
CA PHE A 161 17.87 -2.40 -0.35
C PHE A 161 19.32 -2.89 -0.50
N ALA A 162 19.80 -3.86 0.29
CA ALA A 162 21.16 -4.41 0.20
C ALA A 162 21.43 -5.15 -1.11
N GLY A 163 20.37 -5.56 -1.83
CA GLY A 163 20.44 -6.06 -3.20
C GLY A 163 20.65 -4.97 -4.28
N GLY A 164 20.68 -3.68 -3.92
CA GLY A 164 20.80 -2.56 -4.85
C GLY A 164 19.50 -2.14 -5.53
N ILE A 165 18.35 -2.66 -5.08
CA ILE A 165 17.03 -2.27 -5.58
C ILE A 165 16.70 -0.88 -5.08
N THR A 166 16.54 0.08 -5.99
CA THR A 166 16.34 1.50 -5.61
C THR A 166 14.87 1.82 -5.31
N ARG A 167 14.62 2.98 -4.71
CA ARG A 167 13.26 3.52 -4.50
C ARG A 167 12.47 3.61 -5.82
N GLU A 168 13.13 3.98 -6.90
CA GLU A 168 12.52 4.06 -8.24
C GLU A 168 12.09 2.68 -8.75
N VAL A 169 12.86 1.63 -8.47
CA VAL A 169 12.46 0.27 -8.80
C VAL A 169 11.23 -0.09 -7.97
N TRP A 170 11.26 0.05 -6.65
CA TRP A 170 10.12 -0.25 -5.77
C TRP A 170 8.83 0.48 -6.16
N ALA A 171 8.92 1.77 -6.53
CA ALA A 171 7.78 2.57 -6.95
C ALA A 171 7.38 2.36 -8.43
N CYS A 172 8.08 1.50 -9.19
CA CYS A 172 7.80 1.34 -10.61
C CYS A 172 6.43 0.68 -10.87
N PRO A 173 5.76 0.99 -12.00
CA PRO A 173 4.42 0.50 -12.30
C PRO A 173 4.28 -1.02 -12.26
N ARG A 174 5.29 -1.76 -12.76
CA ARG A 174 5.28 -3.23 -12.77
C ARG A 174 5.27 -3.80 -11.35
N ASN A 175 6.07 -3.25 -10.44
CA ASN A 175 6.09 -3.69 -9.05
C ASN A 175 4.75 -3.44 -8.38
N LEU A 176 4.23 -2.22 -8.48
CA LEU A 176 2.94 -1.89 -7.86
C LEU A 176 1.82 -2.80 -8.38
N ALA A 177 1.80 -3.08 -9.68
CA ALA A 177 0.84 -4.01 -10.27
C ALA A 177 1.03 -5.45 -9.79
N GLY A 178 2.28 -5.93 -9.67
CA GLY A 178 2.58 -7.28 -9.22
C GLY A 178 2.16 -7.54 -7.77
N PHE A 179 2.48 -6.61 -6.86
CA PHE A 179 2.02 -6.67 -5.47
C PHE A 179 0.50 -6.56 -5.37
N ALA A 180 -0.12 -5.69 -6.17
CA ALA A 180 -1.58 -5.56 -6.18
C ALA A 180 -2.32 -6.81 -6.68
N ARG A 181 -1.74 -7.50 -7.67
CA ARG A 181 -2.23 -8.80 -8.14
C ARG A 181 -2.11 -9.86 -7.04
N ALA A 182 -0.93 -10.00 -6.43
CA ALA A 182 -0.70 -10.98 -5.37
C ALA A 182 -1.66 -10.79 -4.19
N PHE A 183 -1.89 -9.52 -3.80
CA PHE A 183 -2.88 -9.17 -2.78
C PHE A 183 -4.30 -9.68 -3.11
N SER A 184 -4.69 -9.60 -4.39
CA SER A 184 -6.05 -9.94 -4.83
C SER A 184 -6.27 -11.44 -5.05
N GLU A 185 -5.18 -12.21 -5.13
CA GLU A 185 -5.19 -13.66 -5.34
C GLU A 185 -5.12 -14.48 -4.03
N GLY A 186 -4.65 -13.85 -2.94
CA GLY A 186 -4.58 -14.45 -1.60
C GLY A 186 -5.92 -14.47 -0.86
#